data_AF-A0A9W9NT42-F1
#
_entry.id   AF-A0A9W9NT42-F1
#
_cell.length_a   1.000
_cell.length_b   1.000
_cell.length_c   1.000
_cell.angle_alpha   90.00
_cell.angle_beta   90.00
_cell.angle_gamma   90.00
#
_symmetry.space_group_name_H-M   'P 1'
#
loop_
_entity.id
_entity.type
_entity.pdbx_description
1 polymer ?
#
loop_
_entity_poly.entity_id
_entity_poly.type
_entity_poly.pdbx_seq_one_letter_code
_entity_poly.pdbx_strand_id
1 'polypeptide(L)'
;MAFTDLGQILPPLLLLFPLGIAVSAVSIIFGLLAYALATLVVCMLNDLGFDVIERFENYFSKKNWRSAFDLTVLVGTSMTASNKEKAYLKEKNDLAAEGALLVQRQIYLAEEMEKKPRENEDGAVQSVNEAKSREMVDELEKLSAKLQENWTKLKELLRKQPKGVMIREDMRKSPSDYLRDGRAMCKARNGCCARDCQCCDKARIWRDYHTDRPPVYLYSHCTNECGCCIRLEKYVFSCEPNKVLENSEIQPETYTQDEKS
;
A
#
# COMPACT_ATOMS: atom_id res chain seq x y z
N MET A 1 -36.98 15.59 -56.78
CA MET A 1 -35.62 15.75 -57.35
C MET A 1 -34.68 16.08 -56.21
N ALA A 2 -33.80 15.14 -55.78
CA ALA A 2 -32.57 15.38 -55.00
C ALA A 2 -32.02 14.06 -54.38
N PHE A 3 -31.78 13.00 -55.17
CA PHE A 3 -31.12 11.77 -54.66
C PHE A 3 -30.06 11.18 -55.62
N THR A 4 -29.71 11.87 -56.71
CA THR A 4 -28.76 11.36 -57.72
C THR A 4 -27.31 11.81 -57.53
N ASP A 5 -27.00 12.68 -56.57
CA ASP A 5 -25.64 13.23 -56.40
C ASP A 5 -24.79 12.57 -55.29
N LEU A 6 -25.32 11.64 -54.50
CA LEU A 6 -24.51 10.95 -53.47
C LEU A 6 -23.50 9.95 -54.06
N GLY A 7 -23.71 9.48 -55.29
CA GLY A 7 -22.86 8.46 -55.92
C GLY A 7 -21.49 8.96 -56.40
N GLN A 8 -21.30 10.27 -56.57
CA GLN A 8 -20.04 10.84 -57.08
C GLN A 8 -19.04 11.25 -55.98
N ILE A 9 -19.48 11.33 -54.71
CA ILE A 9 -18.64 11.78 -53.59
C ILE A 9 -18.00 10.58 -52.83
N LEU A 10 -18.56 9.38 -52.97
CA LEU A 10 -18.09 8.17 -52.26
C LEU A 10 -16.70 7.64 -52.72
N PRO A 11 -16.34 7.65 -54.02
CA PRO A 11 -15.05 7.11 -54.49
C PRO A 11 -13.80 7.84 -53.98
N PRO A 12 -13.73 9.19 -53.94
CA PRO A 12 -12.54 9.88 -53.45
C PRO A 12 -12.34 9.72 -51.93
N LEU A 13 -13.43 9.57 -51.15
CA LEU A 13 -13.33 9.33 -49.70
C LEU A 13 -12.73 7.96 -49.37
N LEU A 14 -13.02 6.92 -50.17
CA LEU A 14 -12.45 5.59 -49.99
C LEU A 14 -10.93 5.52 -50.24
N LEU A 15 -10.38 6.44 -51.06
CA LEU A 15 -8.94 6.53 -51.33
C LEU A 15 -8.16 7.33 -50.27
N LEU A 16 -8.82 8.24 -49.54
CA LEU A 16 -8.19 9.02 -48.47
C LEU A 16 -7.99 8.21 -47.18
N PHE A 17 -8.85 7.22 -46.93
CA PHE A 17 -8.79 6.37 -45.74
C PHE A 17 -7.47 5.58 -45.59
N PRO A 18 -6.97 4.84 -46.60
CA PRO A 18 -5.70 4.13 -46.48
C PRO A 18 -4.49 5.06 -46.35
N LEU A 19 -4.54 6.26 -46.95
CA LEU A 19 -3.48 7.25 -46.80
C LEU A 19 -3.42 7.79 -45.37
N GLY A 20 -4.58 8.06 -44.75
CA GLY A 20 -4.66 8.47 -43.35
C GLY A 20 -4.11 7.40 -42.39
N ILE A 21 -4.38 6.13 -42.65
CA ILE A 21 -3.83 5.01 -41.87
C ILE A 21 -2.30 4.94 -42.05
N ALA A 22 -1.80 5.06 -43.28
CA ALA A 22 -0.36 4.99 -43.56
C ALA A 22 0.40 6.14 -42.88
N VAL A 23 -0.11 7.37 -42.94
CA VAL A 23 0.49 8.52 -42.24
C VAL A 23 0.52 8.29 -40.74
N SER A 24 -0.59 7.82 -40.16
CA SER A 24 -0.68 7.53 -38.72
C SER A 24 0.30 6.43 -38.30
N ALA A 25 0.42 5.35 -39.08
CA ALA A 25 1.35 4.26 -38.81
C ALA A 25 2.81 4.73 -38.87
N VAL A 26 3.17 5.53 -39.88
CA VAL A 26 4.52 6.11 -40.01
C VAL A 26 4.83 7.00 -38.80
N SER A 27 3.92 7.87 -38.38
CA SER A 27 4.11 8.72 -37.20
C SER A 27 4.30 7.90 -35.91
N ILE A 28 3.55 6.80 -35.73
CA ILE A 28 3.73 5.90 -34.59
C ILE A 28 5.11 5.25 -34.63
N ILE A 29 5.56 4.74 -35.78
CA ILE A 29 6.87 4.11 -35.94
C ILE A 29 7.99 5.10 -35.61
N PHE A 30 7.93 6.32 -36.14
CA PHE A 30 8.92 7.35 -35.82
C PHE A 30 8.93 7.71 -34.34
N GLY A 31 7.76 7.80 -33.69
CA GLY A 31 7.64 8.03 -32.25
C GLY A 31 8.30 6.92 -31.43
N LEU A 32 8.08 5.65 -31.79
CA LEU A 32 8.68 4.50 -31.13
C LEU A 32 10.20 4.46 -31.31
N LEU A 33 10.70 4.77 -32.52
CA LEU A 33 12.14 4.85 -32.79
C LEU A 33 12.82 5.98 -31.99
N ALA A 34 12.20 7.15 -31.94
CA ALA A 34 12.70 8.27 -31.16
C ALA A 34 12.74 7.94 -29.65
N TYR A 35 11.69 7.29 -29.14
CA TYR A 35 11.64 6.82 -27.76
C TYR A 35 12.72 5.78 -27.45
N ALA A 36 12.93 4.81 -28.34
CA ALA A 36 13.97 3.79 -28.19
C ALA A 36 15.37 4.41 -28.18
N LEU A 37 15.64 5.38 -29.08
CA LEU A 37 16.90 6.09 -29.13
C LEU A 37 17.14 6.92 -27.87
N ALA A 38 16.14 7.67 -27.42
CA ALA A 38 16.21 8.42 -26.17
C ALA A 38 16.49 7.50 -24.98
N THR A 39 15.86 6.32 -24.95
CA THR A 39 16.10 5.30 -23.93
C THR A 39 17.52 4.80 -23.94
N LEU A 40 18.04 4.45 -25.11
CA LEU A 40 19.42 4.00 -25.26
C LEU A 40 20.41 5.06 -24.79
N VAL A 41 20.20 6.33 -25.15
CA VAL A 41 21.05 7.45 -24.70
C VAL A 41 21.01 7.61 -23.18
N VAL A 42 19.82 7.57 -22.56
CA VAL A 42 19.68 7.66 -21.10
C VAL A 42 20.39 6.49 -20.41
N CYS A 43 20.25 5.27 -20.93
CA CYS A 43 20.94 4.10 -20.39
C CYS A 43 22.47 4.24 -20.50
N MET A 44 23.00 4.65 -21.67
CA MET A 44 24.43 4.86 -21.85
C MET A 44 24.98 5.94 -20.90
N LEU A 45 24.26 7.04 -20.71
CA LEU A 45 24.65 8.10 -19.78
C LEU A 45 24.66 7.58 -18.33
N ASN A 46 23.67 6.76 -17.96
CA ASN A 46 23.61 6.15 -16.64
C ASN A 46 24.78 5.18 -16.40
N ASP A 47 25.18 4.39 -17.41
CA ASP A 47 26.34 3.50 -17.34
C ASP A 47 27.66 4.28 -17.21
N LEU A 48 27.72 5.50 -17.72
CA LEU A 48 28.81 6.46 -17.52
C LEU A 48 28.75 7.19 -16.16
N GLY A 49 27.80 6.85 -15.29
CA GLY A 49 27.61 7.47 -13.98
C GLY A 49 26.86 8.81 -14.00
N PHE A 50 26.26 9.19 -15.12
CA PHE A 50 25.39 10.36 -15.22
C PHE A 50 23.92 9.96 -15.00
N ASP A 51 23.41 10.17 -13.78
CA ASP A 51 21.98 10.02 -13.49
C ASP A 51 21.20 11.22 -14.05
N VAL A 52 20.84 11.12 -15.34
CA VAL A 52 20.08 12.15 -16.08
C VAL A 52 18.72 12.39 -15.45
N ILE A 53 18.08 11.34 -14.95
CA ILE A 53 16.75 11.40 -14.33
C ILE A 53 16.82 12.18 -13.02
N GLU A 54 17.80 11.91 -12.15
CA GLU A 54 18.02 12.65 -10.91
C GLU A 54 18.25 14.15 -11.17
N ARG A 55 18.99 14.50 -12.24
CA ARG A 55 19.21 15.91 -12.61
C ARG A 55 17.92 16.59 -13.03
N PHE A 56 17.09 15.94 -13.84
CA PHE A 56 15.79 16.47 -14.23
C PHE A 56 14.82 16.59 -13.04
N GLU A 57 14.76 15.57 -12.18
CA GLU A 57 13.99 15.60 -10.92
C GLU A 57 14.39 16.81 -10.06
N ASN A 58 15.69 17.02 -9.84
CA ASN A 58 16.22 18.14 -9.07
C ASN A 58 15.91 19.49 -9.73
N TYR A 59 16.00 19.56 -11.06
CA TYR A 59 15.68 20.78 -11.82
C TYR A 59 14.20 21.13 -11.70
N PHE A 60 13.29 20.19 -11.97
CA PHE A 60 11.84 20.43 -11.92
C PHE A 60 11.34 20.67 -10.50
N SER A 61 11.91 19.98 -9.50
CA SER A 61 11.64 20.23 -8.09
C SER A 61 11.99 21.66 -7.69
N LYS A 62 13.19 22.15 -8.05
CA LYS A 62 13.60 23.55 -7.79
C LYS A 62 12.71 24.59 -8.46
N LYS A 63 12.11 24.25 -9.60
CA LYS A 63 11.18 25.13 -10.33
C LYS A 63 9.72 24.98 -9.89
N ASN A 64 9.43 24.09 -8.94
CA ASN A 64 8.07 23.73 -8.51
C ASN A 64 7.17 23.26 -9.67
N TRP A 65 7.76 22.60 -10.68
CA TRP A 65 7.04 22.08 -11.85
C TRP A 65 6.59 20.64 -11.60
N ARG A 66 5.54 20.48 -10.79
CA ARG A 66 5.05 19.16 -10.34
C ARG A 66 4.74 18.21 -11.50
N SER A 67 4.01 18.65 -12.53
CA SER A 67 3.66 17.77 -13.66
C SER A 67 4.88 17.28 -14.44
N ALA A 68 5.91 18.12 -14.62
CA ALA A 68 7.15 17.72 -15.29
C ALA A 68 8.00 16.78 -14.42
N PHE A 69 7.99 17.01 -13.10
CA PHE A 69 8.58 16.11 -12.13
C PHE A 69 7.91 14.72 -12.18
N ASP A 70 6.58 14.67 -12.09
CA ASP A 70 5.81 13.42 -12.11
C ASP A 70 6.04 12.65 -13.41
N LEU A 71 6.06 13.35 -14.55
CA LEU A 71 6.40 12.75 -15.85
C LEU A 71 7.82 12.20 -15.87
N THR A 72 8.79 12.91 -15.28
CA THR A 72 10.19 12.46 -15.21
C THR A 72 10.32 11.18 -14.38
N VAL A 73 9.63 11.11 -13.23
CA VAL A 73 9.59 9.91 -12.39
C VAL A 73 8.91 8.76 -13.14
N LEU A 74 7.80 8.99 -13.83
CA LEU A 74 7.10 7.97 -14.62
C LEU A 74 8.00 7.42 -15.74
N VAL A 75 8.63 8.30 -16.51
CA VAL A 75 9.55 7.92 -17.59
C VAL A 75 10.77 7.19 -17.04
N GLY A 76 11.38 7.71 -15.97
CA GLY A 76 12.51 7.07 -15.31
C GLY A 76 12.16 5.67 -14.80
N THR A 77 11.05 5.51 -14.08
CA THR A 77 10.61 4.19 -13.58
C THR A 77 10.31 3.20 -14.70
N SER A 78 9.78 3.65 -15.84
CA SER A 78 9.58 2.78 -17.00
C SER A 78 10.88 2.37 -17.68
N MET A 79 11.87 3.27 -17.73
CA MET A 79 13.08 3.08 -18.54
C MET A 79 14.23 2.45 -17.77
N THR A 80 14.37 2.78 -16.49
CA THR A 80 15.58 2.47 -15.69
C THR A 80 15.32 1.56 -14.51
N ALA A 81 14.10 1.03 -14.34
CA ALA A 81 13.80 0.11 -13.24
C ALA A 81 14.59 -1.19 -13.37
N SER A 82 15.73 -1.25 -12.68
CA SER A 82 16.59 -2.42 -12.67
C SER A 82 15.93 -3.57 -11.92
N ASN A 83 16.26 -4.82 -12.31
CA ASN A 83 15.83 -6.00 -11.56
C ASN A 83 16.29 -5.93 -10.09
N LYS A 84 17.41 -5.26 -9.83
CA LYS A 84 17.94 -5.03 -8.48
C LYS A 84 17.04 -4.11 -7.65
N GLU A 85 16.54 -3.00 -8.21
CA GLU A 85 15.59 -2.12 -7.53
C GLU A 85 14.26 -2.83 -7.24
N LYS A 86 13.73 -3.58 -8.21
CA LYS A 86 12.49 -4.36 -8.04
C LYS A 86 12.64 -5.42 -6.95
N ALA A 87 13.75 -6.17 -6.96
CA ALA A 87 14.04 -7.17 -5.94
C ALA A 87 14.18 -6.55 -4.55
N TYR A 88 14.91 -5.45 -4.44
CA TYR A 88 15.07 -4.71 -3.19
C TYR A 88 13.73 -4.21 -2.63
N LEU A 89 12.90 -3.55 -3.46
CA LEU A 89 11.61 -3.03 -3.02
C LEU A 89 10.64 -4.16 -2.64
N LYS A 90 10.68 -5.28 -3.36
CA LYS A 90 9.92 -6.47 -3.01
C LYS A 90 10.34 -6.98 -1.62
N GLU A 91 11.63 -7.19 -1.39
CA GLU A 91 12.15 -7.66 -0.09
C GLU A 91 11.83 -6.69 1.05
N LYS A 92 11.96 -5.37 0.81
CA LYS A 92 11.58 -4.33 1.78
C LYS A 92 10.09 -4.41 2.13
N ASN A 93 9.23 -4.54 1.12
CA ASN A 93 7.78 -4.64 1.31
C ASN A 93 7.38 -5.94 2.03
N ASP A 94 8.03 -7.06 1.70
CA ASP A 94 7.80 -8.35 2.36
C ASP A 94 8.17 -8.27 3.85
N LEU A 95 9.34 -7.69 4.18
CA LEU A 95 9.75 -7.46 5.58
C LEU A 95 8.81 -6.51 6.32
N ALA A 96 8.36 -5.43 5.66
CA ALA A 96 7.40 -4.49 6.26
C ALA A 96 6.03 -5.13 6.52
N ALA A 97 5.57 -6.01 5.62
CA ALA A 97 4.33 -6.77 5.78
C ALA A 97 4.44 -7.78 6.94
N GLU A 98 5.55 -8.50 7.04
CA GLU A 98 5.84 -9.40 8.17
C GLU A 98 5.89 -8.61 9.49
N GLY A 99 6.60 -7.48 9.52
CA GLY A 99 6.63 -6.59 10.69
C GLY A 99 5.23 -6.13 11.09
N ALA A 100 4.36 -5.81 10.14
CA ALA A 100 2.98 -5.44 10.40
C ALA A 100 2.15 -6.56 11.04
N LEU A 101 2.31 -7.80 10.57
CA LEU A 101 1.67 -8.98 11.17
C LEU A 101 2.09 -9.14 12.63
N LEU A 102 3.41 -9.13 12.87
CA LEU A 102 3.97 -9.37 14.19
C LEU A 102 3.57 -8.28 15.21
N VAL A 103 3.67 -7.00 14.83
CA VAL A 103 3.29 -5.88 15.71
C VAL A 103 1.79 -5.92 16.03
N GLN A 104 0.94 -6.21 15.04
CA GLN A 104 -0.51 -6.26 15.28
C GLN A 104 -0.91 -7.43 16.17
N ARG A 105 -0.27 -8.60 16.01
CA ARG A 105 -0.48 -9.74 16.91
C ARG A 105 -0.08 -9.40 18.34
N GLN A 106 1.09 -8.78 18.52
CA GLN A 106 1.58 -8.38 19.82
C GLN A 106 0.63 -7.39 20.52
N ILE A 107 0.11 -6.39 19.77
CA ILE A 107 -0.89 -5.44 20.27
C ILE A 107 -2.16 -6.19 20.70
N TYR A 108 -2.66 -7.12 19.88
CA TYR A 108 -3.84 -7.91 20.23
C TYR A 108 -3.63 -8.72 21.52
N LEU A 109 -2.50 -9.42 21.67
CA LEU A 109 -2.21 -10.19 22.87
C LEU A 109 -2.11 -9.30 24.12
N ALA A 110 -1.48 -8.13 24.01
CA ALA A 110 -1.43 -7.16 25.10
C ALA A 110 -2.84 -6.68 25.49
N GLU A 111 -3.69 -6.34 24.52
CA GLU A 111 -5.09 -5.98 24.77
C GLU A 111 -5.88 -7.12 25.44
N GLU A 112 -5.65 -8.38 25.05
CA GLU A 112 -6.33 -9.52 25.66
C GLU A 112 -5.84 -9.83 27.08
N MET A 113 -4.55 -9.58 27.38
CA MET A 113 -4.01 -9.73 28.74
C MET A 113 -4.50 -8.63 29.69
N GLU A 114 -4.72 -7.42 29.20
CA GLU A 114 -5.27 -6.32 30.00
C GLU A 114 -6.74 -6.52 30.39
N LYS A 115 -7.48 -7.32 29.61
CA LYS A 115 -8.83 -7.77 29.95
C LYS A 115 -8.77 -8.77 31.12
N LYS A 116 -8.54 -8.27 32.34
CA LYS A 116 -8.60 -9.09 33.55
C LYS A 116 -9.96 -9.80 33.64
N PRO A 117 -9.98 -11.09 34.00
CA PRO A 117 -11.22 -11.74 34.40
C PRO A 117 -11.77 -11.03 35.64
N ARG A 118 -13.10 -10.89 35.73
CA ARG A 118 -13.74 -10.23 36.88
C ARG A 118 -13.44 -11.06 38.13
N GLU A 119 -13.16 -10.40 39.26
CA GLU A 119 -12.71 -10.99 40.54
C GLU A 119 -13.70 -12.01 41.19
N ASN A 120 -14.78 -12.41 40.51
CA ASN A 120 -15.82 -13.31 41.01
C ASN A 120 -15.85 -14.67 40.28
N GLU A 121 -14.78 -15.07 39.59
CA GLU A 121 -14.73 -16.33 38.84
C GLU A 121 -14.28 -17.51 39.72
N ASP A 122 -14.98 -18.66 39.61
CA ASP A 122 -14.68 -19.89 40.35
C ASP A 122 -13.23 -20.37 40.16
N GLY A 123 -12.67 -21.08 41.15
CA GLY A 123 -11.26 -21.54 41.12
C GLY A 123 -10.87 -22.39 39.90
N ALA A 124 -11.82 -23.10 39.27
CA ALA A 124 -11.57 -23.80 38.01
C ALA A 124 -11.32 -22.84 36.84
N VAL A 125 -12.11 -21.75 36.75
CA VAL A 125 -11.97 -20.71 35.73
C VAL A 125 -10.65 -19.96 35.93
N GLN A 126 -10.24 -19.74 37.18
CA GLN A 126 -8.95 -19.14 37.51
C GLN A 126 -7.77 -19.95 36.96
N SER A 127 -7.74 -21.28 37.14
CA SER A 127 -6.65 -22.13 36.63
C SER A 127 -6.54 -22.14 35.09
N VAL A 128 -7.68 -22.11 34.39
CA VAL A 128 -7.73 -22.02 32.91
C VAL A 128 -7.22 -20.65 32.46
N ASN A 129 -7.60 -19.58 33.15
CA ASN A 129 -7.12 -18.23 32.88
C ASN A 129 -5.60 -18.10 33.09
N GLU A 130 -5.05 -18.73 34.12
CA GLU A 130 -3.60 -18.77 34.37
C GLU A 130 -2.82 -19.54 33.29
N ALA A 131 -3.36 -20.68 32.82
CA ALA A 131 -2.75 -21.43 31.72
C ALA A 131 -2.76 -20.60 30.41
N LYS A 132 -3.89 -19.98 30.08
CA LYS A 132 -4.02 -19.09 28.92
C LYS A 132 -3.11 -17.87 29.03
N SER A 133 -2.98 -17.29 30.22
CA SER A 133 -2.08 -16.16 30.45
C SER A 133 -0.62 -16.56 30.22
N ARG A 134 -0.21 -17.76 30.65
CA ARG A 134 1.14 -18.28 30.38
C ARG A 134 1.37 -18.48 28.89
N GLU A 135 0.41 -19.05 28.17
CA GLU A 135 0.49 -19.22 26.72
C GLU A 135 0.65 -17.89 25.98
N MET A 136 -0.10 -16.86 26.39
CA MET A 136 0.02 -15.52 25.79
C MET A 136 1.38 -14.87 26.07
N VAL A 137 1.94 -15.06 27.27
CA VAL A 137 3.29 -14.59 27.61
C VAL A 137 4.35 -15.30 26.75
N ASP A 138 4.27 -16.63 26.64
CA ASP A 138 5.19 -17.41 25.80
C ASP A 138 5.09 -17.00 24.31
N GLU A 139 3.89 -16.68 23.83
CA GLU A 139 3.68 -16.17 22.47
C GLU A 139 4.29 -14.76 22.30
N LEU A 140 4.10 -13.86 23.27
CA LEU A 140 4.69 -12.52 23.25
C LEU A 140 6.23 -12.57 23.21
N GLU A 141 6.87 -13.46 23.97
CA GLU A 141 8.33 -13.64 23.93
C GLU A 141 8.80 -14.09 22.54
N LYS A 142 8.10 -15.06 21.94
CA LYS A 142 8.39 -15.53 20.56
C LYS A 142 8.20 -14.42 19.53
N LEU A 143 7.15 -13.61 19.66
CA LEU A 143 6.89 -12.48 18.77
C LEU A 143 7.97 -11.40 18.90
N SER A 144 8.43 -11.11 20.12
CA SER A 144 9.52 -10.16 20.35
C SER A 144 10.81 -10.61 19.65
N ALA A 145 11.17 -11.88 19.78
CA ALA A 145 12.34 -12.44 19.09
C ALA A 145 12.21 -12.33 17.55
N LYS A 146 11.04 -12.66 16.98
CA LYS A 146 10.77 -12.52 15.54
C LYS A 146 10.80 -11.07 15.07
N LEU A 147 10.26 -10.13 15.85
CA LEU A 147 10.31 -8.70 15.54
C LEU A 147 11.76 -8.20 15.51
N GLN A 148 12.58 -8.62 16.46
CA GLN A 148 13.99 -8.28 16.48
C GLN A 148 14.74 -8.85 15.26
N GLU A 149 14.45 -10.10 14.87
CA GLU A 149 15.02 -10.71 13.68
C GLU A 149 14.60 -9.95 12.41
N ASN A 150 13.30 -9.70 12.23
CA ASN A 150 12.75 -8.96 11.09
C ASN A 150 13.35 -7.54 11.00
N TRP A 151 13.48 -6.84 12.13
CA TRP A 151 14.10 -5.52 12.20
C TRP A 151 15.60 -5.56 11.84
N THR A 152 16.30 -6.63 12.22
CA THR A 152 17.71 -6.83 11.86
C THR A 152 17.85 -7.04 10.35
N LYS A 153 17.01 -7.89 9.74
CA LYS A 153 16.95 -8.09 8.29
C LYS A 153 16.64 -6.78 7.56
N LEU A 154 15.67 -6.01 8.04
CA LEU A 154 15.34 -4.71 7.46
C LEU A 154 16.51 -3.73 7.53
N LYS A 155 17.22 -3.65 8.66
CA LYS A 155 18.43 -2.82 8.77
C LYS A 155 19.52 -3.24 7.81
N GLU A 156 19.77 -4.54 7.67
CA GLU A 156 20.75 -5.07 6.72
C GLU A 156 20.37 -4.76 5.28
N LEU A 157 19.09 -4.89 4.93
CA LEU A 157 18.57 -4.53 3.62
C LEU A 157 18.77 -3.03 3.36
N LEU A 158 18.40 -2.17 4.30
CA LEU A 158 18.58 -0.71 4.20
C LEU A 158 20.06 -0.32 3.99
N ARG A 159 21.03 -1.06 4.56
CA ARG A 159 22.47 -0.84 4.28
C ARG A 159 22.87 -1.19 2.85
N LYS A 160 22.17 -2.11 2.20
CA LYS A 160 22.40 -2.57 0.82
C LYS A 160 21.55 -1.82 -0.21
N GLN A 161 20.93 -0.71 0.18
CA GLN A 161 20.02 0.06 -0.67
C GLN A 161 20.66 0.40 -2.03
N PRO A 162 20.07 -0.05 -3.15
CA PRO A 162 20.55 0.35 -4.46
C PRO A 162 20.22 1.83 -4.72
N LYS A 163 20.98 2.45 -5.61
CA LYS A 163 20.59 3.73 -6.20
C LYS A 163 19.59 3.48 -7.32
N GLY A 164 18.72 4.45 -7.57
CA GLY A 164 17.83 4.45 -8.71
C GLY A 164 16.52 5.19 -8.44
N VAL A 165 15.80 5.47 -9.52
CA VAL A 165 14.55 6.26 -9.51
C VAL A 165 13.48 5.63 -8.64
N MET A 166 13.33 4.29 -8.66
CA MET A 166 12.29 3.63 -7.87
C MET A 166 12.57 3.75 -6.37
N ILE A 167 13.85 3.71 -6.00
CA ILE A 167 14.28 3.83 -4.61
C ILE A 167 14.12 5.25 -4.11
N ARG A 168 14.48 6.25 -4.93
CA ARG A 168 14.23 7.66 -4.61
C ARG A 168 12.74 7.93 -4.41
N GLU A 169 11.90 7.38 -5.26
CA GLU A 169 10.46 7.53 -5.15
C GLU A 169 9.90 6.89 -3.88
N ASP A 170 10.31 5.67 -3.57
CA ASP A 170 9.94 5.00 -2.31
C ASP A 170 10.43 5.78 -1.07
N MET A 171 11.63 6.38 -1.11
CA MET A 171 12.13 7.24 -0.03
C MET A 171 11.36 8.55 0.16
N ARG A 172 10.69 9.05 -0.90
CA ARG A 172 9.86 10.26 -0.80
C ARG A 172 8.50 9.99 -0.16
N LYS A 173 8.06 8.74 -0.14
CA LYS A 173 6.78 8.37 0.46
C LYS A 173 6.78 8.72 1.95
N SER A 174 5.84 9.57 2.31
CA SER A 174 5.54 9.87 3.71
C SER A 174 4.80 8.70 4.36
N PRO A 175 4.79 8.61 5.69
CA PRO A 175 3.92 7.70 6.42
C PRO A 175 2.45 7.75 5.98
N SER A 176 1.93 8.95 5.67
CA SER A 176 0.58 9.14 5.15
C SER A 176 0.36 8.54 3.77
N ASP A 177 1.38 8.47 2.91
CA ASP A 177 1.27 7.85 1.59
C ASP A 177 1.08 6.33 1.74
N TYR A 178 1.84 5.68 2.64
CA TYR A 178 1.66 4.26 2.93
C TYR A 178 0.26 3.93 3.47
N LEU A 179 -0.31 4.79 4.31
CA LEU A 179 -1.69 4.64 4.81
C LEU A 179 -2.77 4.99 3.76
N ARG A 180 -2.43 5.75 2.71
CA ARG A 180 -3.35 6.05 1.62
C ARG A 180 -3.39 4.90 0.62
N ASP A 181 -2.22 4.40 0.22
CA ASP A 181 -2.05 3.41 -0.86
C ASP A 181 -2.76 2.07 -0.57
N GLY A 182 -2.84 1.65 0.70
CA GLY A 182 -3.50 0.39 1.08
C GLY A 182 -4.97 0.50 1.47
N ARG A 183 -5.54 1.71 1.54
CA ARG A 183 -6.92 1.92 2.04
C ARG A 183 -7.95 1.20 1.19
N ALA A 184 -7.85 1.30 -0.13
CA ALA A 184 -8.76 0.64 -1.06
C ALA A 184 -8.70 -0.90 -0.92
N MET A 185 -7.50 -1.48 -0.82
CA MET A 185 -7.33 -2.92 -0.64
C MET A 185 -7.87 -3.40 0.72
N CYS A 186 -7.59 -2.65 1.78
CA CYS A 186 -8.12 -2.94 3.12
C CYS A 186 -9.65 -2.90 3.12
N LYS A 187 -10.26 -1.89 2.48
CA LYS A 187 -11.72 -1.77 2.33
C LYS A 187 -12.30 -2.92 1.51
N ALA A 188 -11.67 -3.30 0.41
CA ALA A 188 -12.12 -4.40 -0.45
C ALA A 188 -12.12 -5.76 0.27
N ARG A 189 -11.25 -5.95 1.26
CA ARG A 189 -11.21 -7.14 2.14
C ARG A 189 -12.15 -7.04 3.34
N ASN A 190 -13.05 -6.06 3.35
CA ASN A 190 -13.92 -5.75 4.50
C ASN A 190 -13.14 -5.49 5.82
N GLY A 191 -11.91 -4.99 5.70
CA GLY A 191 -11.03 -4.70 6.83
C GLY A 191 -11.41 -3.44 7.61
N CYS A 192 -10.49 -2.96 8.45
CA CYS A 192 -10.72 -1.81 9.32
C CYS A 192 -10.99 -0.50 8.57
N CYS A 193 -10.50 -0.32 7.34
CA CYS A 193 -10.79 0.87 6.53
C CYS A 193 -12.23 0.97 6.02
N ALA A 194 -13.02 -0.11 6.11
CA ALA A 194 -14.45 -0.10 5.82
C ALA A 194 -15.30 0.28 7.05
N ARG A 195 -14.66 0.62 8.17
CA ARG A 195 -15.27 0.72 9.50
C ARG A 195 -14.77 1.96 10.24
N ASP A 196 -15.44 2.28 11.35
CA ASP A 196 -15.13 3.46 12.17
C ASP A 196 -14.20 3.14 13.36
N CYS A 197 -13.47 2.02 13.33
CA CYS A 197 -12.54 1.65 14.41
C CYS A 197 -11.23 2.45 14.42
N GLN A 198 -10.97 3.29 13.40
CA GLN A 198 -9.80 4.18 13.26
C GLN A 198 -8.44 3.50 13.36
N CYS A 199 -8.41 2.17 13.29
CA CYS A 199 -7.23 1.34 13.43
C CYS A 199 -6.17 1.61 12.33
N CYS A 200 -6.61 2.01 11.14
CA CYS A 200 -5.73 2.29 10.00
C CYS A 200 -5.32 3.77 9.91
N ASP A 201 -5.81 4.64 10.79
CA ASP A 201 -5.51 6.07 10.78
C ASP A 201 -4.40 6.46 11.76
N LYS A 202 -3.92 5.49 12.56
CA LYS A 202 -2.94 5.70 13.63
C LYS A 202 -1.73 4.78 13.42
N ALA A 203 -0.55 5.28 13.81
CA ALA A 203 0.64 4.44 13.86
C ALA A 203 0.47 3.30 14.87
N ARG A 204 0.96 2.12 14.52
CA ARG A 204 1.08 0.98 15.45
C ARG A 204 2.38 1.09 16.19
N ILE A 205 2.31 0.99 17.51
CA ILE A 205 3.46 1.22 18.39
C ILE A 205 3.94 -0.15 18.88
N TRP A 206 5.12 -0.55 18.43
CA TRP A 206 5.83 -1.67 19.04
C TRP A 206 6.67 -1.14 20.21
N ARG A 207 6.50 -1.75 21.39
CA ARG A 207 7.44 -1.64 22.49
C ARG A 207 8.08 -3.01 22.73
N ASP A 208 9.39 -3.01 22.83
CA ASP A 208 10.12 -4.14 23.36
C ASP A 208 9.95 -4.12 24.88
N TYR A 209 9.37 -5.17 25.46
CA TYR A 209 9.15 -5.26 26.90
C TYR A 209 10.40 -5.69 27.67
N HIS A 210 11.44 -6.14 26.96
CA HIS A 210 12.68 -6.63 27.56
C HIS A 210 13.83 -5.62 27.47
N THR A 211 13.66 -4.52 26.74
CA THR A 211 14.72 -3.52 26.55
C THR A 211 14.19 -2.09 26.63
N ASP A 212 15.01 -1.15 27.08
CA ASP A 212 14.71 0.30 27.09
C ASP A 212 14.80 0.93 25.69
N ARG A 213 14.54 0.16 24.64
CA ARG A 213 14.61 0.66 23.26
C ARG A 213 13.44 1.61 22.99
N PRO A 214 13.68 2.66 22.19
CA PRO A 214 12.60 3.55 21.78
C PRO A 214 11.52 2.76 21.03
N PRO A 215 10.24 3.14 21.19
CA PRO A 215 9.15 2.49 20.48
C PRO A 215 9.33 2.63 18.96
N VAL A 216 8.98 1.58 18.23
CA VAL A 216 8.95 1.63 16.77
C VAL A 216 7.53 1.93 16.31
N TYR A 217 7.41 2.98 15.51
CA TYR A 217 6.15 3.39 14.89
C TYR A 217 6.04 2.75 13.51
N LEU A 218 5.03 1.90 13.36
CA LEU A 218 4.72 1.25 12.10
C LEU A 218 3.44 1.81 11.51
N TYR A 219 3.55 2.35 10.29
CA TYR A 219 2.42 2.87 9.54
C TYR A 219 1.95 1.78 8.56
N SER A 220 0.95 1.01 8.99
CA SER A 220 0.43 -0.12 8.21
C SER A 220 -1.09 -0.26 8.36
N HIS A 221 -1.72 -0.80 7.32
CA HIS A 221 -3.12 -1.22 7.38
C HIS A 221 -3.28 -2.48 8.22
N CYS A 222 -4.52 -2.77 8.63
CA CYS A 222 -4.82 -3.99 9.37
C CYS A 222 -4.47 -5.24 8.56
N THR A 223 -3.86 -6.20 9.24
CA THR A 223 -3.70 -7.57 8.80
C THR A 223 -4.80 -8.44 9.42
N ASN A 224 -4.75 -9.75 9.17
CA ASN A 224 -5.56 -10.73 9.90
C ASN A 224 -5.23 -10.79 11.40
N GLU A 225 -4.05 -10.31 11.81
CA GLU A 225 -3.63 -10.25 13.21
C GLU A 225 -4.13 -9.01 13.96
N CYS A 226 -4.84 -8.11 13.29
CA CYS A 226 -5.45 -6.96 13.95
C CYS A 226 -6.54 -7.41 14.92
N GLY A 227 -6.50 -6.96 16.17
CA GLY A 227 -7.50 -7.32 17.17
C GLY A 227 -8.96 -7.03 16.76
N CYS A 228 -9.22 -5.94 16.04
CA CYS A 228 -10.54 -5.66 15.46
C CYS A 228 -10.95 -6.70 14.42
N CYS A 229 -10.03 -7.13 13.56
CA CYS A 229 -10.28 -8.16 12.55
C CYS A 229 -10.50 -9.52 13.20
N ILE A 230 -9.63 -9.94 14.14
CA ILE A 230 -9.76 -11.22 14.87
C ILE A 230 -11.10 -11.30 15.60
N ARG A 231 -11.46 -10.24 16.33
CA ARG A 231 -12.72 -10.21 17.09
C ARG A 231 -13.92 -10.31 16.16
N LEU A 232 -13.89 -9.63 15.02
CA LEU A 232 -14.96 -9.76 14.04
C LEU A 232 -15.02 -11.15 13.40
N GLU A 233 -13.88 -11.71 13.02
CA GLU A 233 -13.84 -13.06 12.46
C GLU A 233 -14.49 -14.05 13.41
N LYS A 234 -14.18 -13.94 14.71
CA LYS A 234 -14.89 -14.66 15.75
C LYS A 234 -16.40 -14.40 15.68
N TYR A 235 -16.88 -13.16 15.63
CA TYR A 235 -18.32 -12.87 15.52
C TYR A 235 -18.99 -13.45 14.27
N VAL A 236 -18.37 -13.33 13.09
CA VAL A 236 -18.94 -13.81 11.82
C VAL A 236 -19.03 -15.33 11.78
N PHE A 237 -18.06 -16.03 12.40
CA PHE A 237 -18.03 -17.50 12.43
C PHE A 237 -18.58 -18.11 13.72
N SER A 238 -18.78 -17.34 14.79
CA SER A 238 -19.42 -17.78 16.05
C SER A 238 -20.93 -17.65 16.03
N CYS A 239 -21.50 -16.95 15.03
CA CYS A 239 -22.91 -17.06 14.75
C CYS A 239 -23.19 -18.42 14.12
N GLU A 240 -23.59 -19.39 14.94
CA GLU A 240 -24.55 -20.40 14.48
C GLU A 240 -25.68 -19.67 13.73
N PRO A 241 -26.19 -20.20 12.61
CA PRO A 241 -27.20 -19.52 11.81
C PRO A 241 -28.55 -19.57 12.54
N ASN A 242 -28.75 -18.70 13.53
CA ASN A 242 -30.07 -18.38 14.07
C ASN A 242 -30.06 -17.10 14.91
N LYS A 243 -30.85 -16.12 14.43
CA LYS A 243 -31.51 -15.05 15.20
C LYS A 243 -30.67 -13.89 15.76
N VAL A 244 -30.02 -13.08 14.92
CA VAL A 244 -29.78 -11.64 15.27
C VAL A 244 -29.82 -10.75 14.02
N LEU A 245 -30.90 -10.79 13.26
CA LEU A 245 -31.25 -9.72 12.29
C LEU A 245 -32.77 -9.54 12.28
N GLU A 246 -33.33 -9.29 13.45
CA GLU A 246 -34.66 -8.70 13.60
C GLU A 246 -34.47 -7.63 14.69
N ASN A 247 -34.75 -6.37 14.36
CA ASN A 247 -34.67 -5.17 15.22
C ASN A 247 -33.42 -4.27 15.10
N SER A 248 -32.89 -4.07 13.88
CA SER A 248 -32.34 -2.74 13.55
C SER A 248 -33.14 -2.15 12.39
N GLU A 249 -34.31 -1.61 12.72
CA GLU A 249 -34.95 -0.58 11.92
C GLU A 249 -33.93 0.56 11.75
N ILE A 250 -33.33 0.60 10.57
CA ILE A 250 -32.55 1.73 10.09
C ILE A 250 -33.56 2.86 9.91
N GLN A 251 -33.64 3.76 10.88
CA GLN A 251 -34.21 5.07 10.62
C GLN A 251 -33.22 5.84 9.73
N PRO A 252 -33.64 6.33 8.55
CA PRO A 252 -32.78 7.15 7.71
C PRO A 252 -32.62 8.51 8.38
N GLU A 253 -31.44 8.76 8.97
CA GLU A 253 -31.05 10.11 9.36
C GLU A 253 -30.90 10.95 8.08
N THR A 254 -31.82 11.89 7.94
CA THR A 254 -31.80 12.98 6.96
C THR A 254 -30.55 13.83 7.19
N TYR A 255 -29.61 13.73 6.27
CA TYR A 255 -28.44 14.61 6.20
C TYR A 255 -28.87 15.99 5.72
N THR A 256 -29.05 16.94 6.64
CA THR A 256 -29.14 18.37 6.31
C THR A 256 -27.74 18.90 6.03
N GLN A 257 -27.52 19.34 4.79
CA GLN A 257 -26.39 20.17 4.42
C GLN A 257 -26.58 21.55 5.04
N ASP A 258 -25.71 21.93 5.98
CA ASP A 258 -25.55 23.33 6.37
C ASP A 258 -24.31 23.93 5.70
N GLU A 259 -24.60 25.00 4.98
CA GLU A 259 -23.67 25.92 4.33
C GLU A 259 -22.91 26.78 5.35
N LYS A 260 -21.66 27.11 4.98
CA LYS A 260 -20.95 28.37 5.20
C LYS A 260 -20.80 28.94 6.63
N SER A 261 -19.54 29.09 7.03
CA SER A 261 -18.89 30.40 7.27
C SER A 261 -17.38 30.28 7.10
#